data_AF-A0A7S3CAT7-F1
#
_entry.id   AF-A0A7S3CAT7-F1
#
_cell.length_a   1.000
_cell.length_b   1.000
_cell.length_c   1.000
_cell.angle_alpha   90.00
_cell.angle_beta   90.00
_cell.angle_gamma   90.00
#
_symmetry.space_group_name_H-M   'P 1'
#
loop_
_entity.id
_entity.type
_entity.pdbx_description
1 polymer ?
#
loop_
_entity_poly.entity_id
_entity_poly.type
_entity_poly.pdbx_seq_one_letter_code
_entity_poly.pdbx_strand_id
1 'polypeptide(L)'
;RMDELERKLEEERERLSAKVEVVSVNVNVQKAGQPNSVESVNLTVYQGDSLTDRVREFGAKHELDGVARTRLEAHLKANIPDSQPISALVQAITKLGSVEVLGIMLGENATDKVERFLLMQGIIDQSEDEFRDLQEELEGKLVSRSSSRLLVELPVVAPDGRKLALQIRDGEQHDLVEYMRTFAKYAKLPSSSVQPLAQEALRRLPAAVLQVPINLGGSRQLVLTVSRGDEERLDELISNFCDRHGIKEESAQHQIKRTVRSKLHPGATLL
;
A
#
# COMPACT_ATOMS: atom_id res chain seq x y z
N ARG A 1 -21.02 3.90 -23.82
CA ARG A 1 -20.19 3.30 -22.75
C ARG A 1 -18.73 3.25 -23.17
N MET A 2 -18.40 2.63 -24.31
CA MET A 2 -17.01 2.64 -24.83
C MET A 2 -16.43 4.05 -25.03
N ASP A 3 -17.15 4.95 -25.70
CA ASP A 3 -16.69 6.35 -25.86
C ASP A 3 -16.48 7.09 -24.52
N GLU A 4 -17.26 6.73 -23.49
CA GLU A 4 -17.12 7.28 -22.14
C GLU A 4 -15.86 6.74 -21.46
N LEU A 5 -15.58 5.45 -21.63
CA LEU A 5 -14.38 4.79 -21.11
C LEU A 5 -13.10 5.29 -21.82
N GLU A 6 -13.14 5.50 -23.13
CA GLU A 6 -12.01 6.08 -23.88
C GLU A 6 -11.70 7.50 -23.42
N ARG A 7 -12.73 8.32 -23.21
CA ARG A 7 -12.55 9.66 -22.64
C ARG A 7 -11.96 9.60 -21.23
N LYS A 8 -12.47 8.72 -20.36
CA LYS A 8 -11.91 8.50 -19.01
C LYS A 8 -10.46 8.03 -19.08
N LEU A 9 -10.10 7.18 -20.04
CA LEU A 9 -8.73 6.71 -20.22
C LEU A 9 -7.78 7.85 -20.56
N GLU A 10 -8.18 8.75 -21.46
CA GLU A 10 -7.36 9.90 -21.84
C GLU A 10 -7.20 10.89 -20.67
N GLU A 11 -8.29 11.19 -19.96
CA GLU A 11 -8.26 12.00 -18.73
C GLU A 11 -7.31 11.39 -17.68
N GLU A 12 -7.33 10.05 -17.50
CA GLU A 12 -6.43 9.36 -16.58
C GLU A 12 -4.97 9.31 -17.04
N ARG A 13 -4.72 9.19 -18.36
CA ARG A 13 -3.37 9.28 -18.93
C ARG A 13 -2.77 10.66 -18.72
N GLU A 14 -3.53 11.72 -18.96
CA GLU A 14 -3.11 13.09 -18.69
C GLU A 14 -2.81 13.26 -17.19
N ARG A 15 -3.70 12.78 -16.32
CA ARG A 15 -3.54 12.84 -14.87
C ARG A 15 -2.30 12.11 -14.37
N LEU A 16 -1.98 10.94 -14.92
CA LEU A 16 -0.82 10.14 -14.53
C LEU A 16 0.49 10.63 -15.17
N SER A 17 0.41 11.31 -16.31
CA SER A 17 1.57 12.02 -16.88
C SER A 17 2.00 13.18 -15.99
N ALA A 18 1.07 13.78 -15.24
CA ALA A 18 1.36 14.76 -14.23
C ALA A 18 1.92 14.10 -12.96
N LYS A 19 3.06 14.60 -12.48
CA LYS A 19 3.59 14.20 -11.18
C LYS A 19 2.65 14.66 -10.08
N VAL A 20 2.34 13.77 -9.13
CA VAL A 20 1.50 14.10 -7.97
C VAL A 20 2.28 15.03 -7.05
N GLU A 21 1.84 16.28 -6.93
CA GLU A 21 2.40 17.26 -5.99
C GLU A 21 2.11 16.86 -4.55
N VAL A 22 3.14 16.88 -3.70
CA VAL A 22 3.02 16.63 -2.26
C VAL A 22 2.95 17.96 -1.50
N VAL A 23 3.81 18.90 -1.85
CA VAL A 23 3.86 20.23 -1.26
C VAL A 23 4.56 21.20 -2.20
N SER A 24 4.07 22.43 -2.25
CA SER A 24 4.63 23.55 -2.98
C SER A 24 4.72 24.76 -2.07
N VAL A 25 5.90 25.35 -1.94
CA VAL A 25 6.11 26.58 -1.14
C VAL A 25 6.83 27.63 -1.96
N ASN A 26 6.45 28.90 -1.76
CA ASN A 26 7.16 30.04 -2.33
C ASN A 26 8.30 30.43 -1.39
N VAL A 27 9.52 30.45 -1.92
CA VAL A 27 10.75 30.78 -1.19
C VAL A 27 11.31 32.08 -1.75
N ASN A 28 11.52 33.04 -0.88
CA ASN A 28 12.21 34.29 -1.22
C ASN A 28 13.71 34.03 -1.27
N VAL A 29 14.31 34.18 -2.45
CA VAL A 29 15.74 33.96 -2.73
C VAL A 29 16.37 35.22 -3.29
N GLN A 30 17.68 35.37 -3.12
CA GLN A 30 18.41 36.49 -3.69
C GLN A 30 18.51 36.32 -5.21
N LYS A 31 18.21 37.39 -5.95
CA LYS A 31 18.28 37.36 -7.41
C LYS A 31 19.74 37.35 -7.86
N ALA A 32 20.08 36.42 -8.76
CA ALA A 32 21.45 36.24 -9.25
C ALA A 32 22.01 37.56 -9.82
N GLY A 33 23.17 37.98 -9.30
CA GLY A 33 23.85 39.23 -9.72
C GLY A 33 23.24 40.52 -9.16
N GLN A 34 22.22 40.47 -8.31
CA GLN A 34 21.58 41.63 -7.70
C GLN A 34 21.52 41.50 -6.17
N PRO A 35 22.58 41.91 -5.44
CA PRO A 35 22.74 41.59 -4.02
C PRO A 35 21.67 42.17 -3.08
N ASN A 36 20.85 43.11 -3.56
CA ASN A 36 19.77 43.73 -2.79
C ASN A 36 18.36 43.45 -3.37
N SER A 37 18.25 42.51 -4.31
CA SER A 37 16.97 42.13 -4.91
C SER A 37 16.59 40.71 -4.48
N VAL A 38 15.33 40.56 -4.07
CA VAL A 38 14.74 39.27 -3.69
C VAL A 38 13.71 38.91 -4.77
N GLU A 39 13.71 37.66 -5.18
CA GLU A 39 12.68 37.08 -6.02
C GLU A 39 12.00 35.90 -5.30
N SER A 40 10.71 35.70 -5.57
CA SER A 40 9.95 34.57 -5.03
C SER A 40 10.00 33.42 -6.03
N VAL A 41 10.55 32.28 -5.61
CA VAL A 41 10.68 31.07 -6.43
C VAL A 41 9.95 29.91 -5.76
N ASN A 42 9.22 29.13 -6.56
CA ASN A 42 8.49 27.96 -6.07
C ASN A 42 9.42 26.75 -5.92
N LEU A 43 9.38 26.10 -4.76
CA LEU A 43 9.91 24.77 -4.52
C LEU A 43 8.77 23.77 -4.37
N THR A 44 8.63 22.89 -5.38
CA THR A 44 7.67 21.79 -5.40
C THR A 44 8.35 20.44 -5.15
N VAL A 45 7.77 19.65 -4.25
CA VAL A 45 8.12 18.25 -3.97
C VAL A 45 7.02 17.37 -4.51
N TYR A 46 7.39 16.36 -5.31
CA TYR A 46 6.45 15.40 -5.88
C TYR A 46 6.52 14.05 -5.16
N GLN A 47 5.48 13.23 -5.36
CA GLN A 47 5.39 11.92 -4.76
C GLN A 47 6.56 11.02 -5.18
N GLY A 48 7.25 10.45 -4.20
CA GLY A 48 8.43 9.60 -4.41
C GLY A 48 9.76 10.35 -4.55
N ASP A 49 9.75 11.69 -4.59
CA ASP A 49 10.97 12.48 -4.51
C ASP A 49 11.62 12.32 -3.11
N SER A 50 12.93 12.51 -3.02
CA SER A 50 13.62 12.69 -1.73
C SER A 50 13.56 14.17 -1.34
N LEU A 51 12.80 14.50 -0.30
CA LEU A 51 12.63 15.88 0.16
C LEU A 51 13.97 16.54 0.48
N THR A 52 14.87 15.81 1.13
CA THR A 52 16.22 16.29 1.47
C THR A 52 17.05 16.56 0.21
N ASP A 53 17.00 15.69 -0.80
CA ASP A 53 17.72 15.92 -2.06
C ASP A 53 17.13 17.12 -2.83
N ARG A 54 15.80 17.27 -2.86
CA ARG A 54 15.12 18.42 -3.48
C ARG A 54 15.49 19.74 -2.81
N VAL A 55 15.54 19.79 -1.48
CA VAL A 55 16.00 20.96 -0.73
C VAL A 55 17.48 21.24 -0.98
N ARG A 56 18.32 20.20 -1.06
CA ARG A 56 19.74 20.34 -1.38
C ARG A 56 19.94 20.93 -2.78
N GLU A 57 19.25 20.40 -3.79
CA GLU A 57 19.28 20.89 -5.17
C GLU A 57 18.81 22.33 -5.27
N PHE A 58 17.67 22.65 -4.64
CA PHE A 58 17.14 24.00 -4.59
C PHE A 58 18.11 24.97 -3.91
N GLY A 59 18.66 24.56 -2.77
CA GLY A 59 19.63 25.36 -2.02
C GLY A 59 20.94 25.58 -2.78
N ALA A 60 21.43 24.59 -3.54
CA ALA A 60 22.60 24.77 -4.39
C ALA A 60 22.33 25.75 -5.55
N LYS A 61 21.14 25.68 -6.16
CA LYS A 61 20.74 26.56 -7.27
C LYS A 61 20.58 28.02 -6.83
N HIS A 62 20.14 28.26 -5.60
CA HIS A 62 19.85 29.59 -5.06
C HIS A 62 20.81 30.03 -3.95
N GLU A 63 21.99 29.41 -3.88
CA GLU A 63 23.08 29.75 -2.95
C GLU A 63 22.66 29.80 -1.46
N LEU A 64 21.72 28.94 -1.06
CA LEU A 64 21.28 28.84 0.32
C LEU A 64 22.35 28.17 1.19
N ASP A 65 22.68 28.78 2.32
CA ASP A 65 23.55 28.18 3.32
C ASP A 65 22.92 26.94 3.98
N GLY A 66 23.69 26.23 4.81
CA GLY A 66 23.20 25.02 5.47
C GLY A 66 22.04 25.28 6.45
N VAL A 67 22.05 26.42 7.14
CA VAL A 67 21.02 26.77 8.13
C VAL A 67 19.70 27.08 7.44
N ALA A 68 19.73 27.83 6.34
CA ALA A 68 18.60 28.14 5.49
C ALA A 68 18.00 26.87 4.89
N ARG A 69 18.84 25.93 4.41
CA ARG A 69 18.40 24.62 3.92
C ARG A 69 17.66 23.81 5.00
N THR A 70 18.22 23.72 6.22
CA THR A 70 17.56 23.01 7.32
C THR A 70 16.21 23.65 7.70
N ARG A 71 16.13 24.99 7.73
CA ARG A 71 14.88 25.71 7.99
C ARG A 71 13.84 25.47 6.88
N LEU A 72 14.27 25.47 5.62
CA LEU A 72 13.40 25.21 4.48
C LEU A 72 12.86 23.77 4.50
N GLU A 73 13.70 22.79 4.81
CA GLU A 73 13.27 21.39 4.97
C GLU A 73 12.24 21.24 6.10
N ALA A 74 12.48 21.86 7.27
CA ALA A 74 11.52 21.86 8.36
C ALA A 74 10.20 22.56 7.98
N HIS A 75 10.28 23.68 7.25
CA HIS A 75 9.11 24.39 6.75
C HIS A 75 8.30 23.54 5.77
N LEU A 76 8.94 22.88 4.81
CA LEU A 76 8.27 21.94 3.90
C LEU A 76 7.57 20.83 4.68
N LYS A 77 8.28 20.15 5.59
CA LYS A 77 7.73 19.06 6.42
C LYS A 77 6.50 19.47 7.22
N ALA A 78 6.45 20.72 7.71
CA ALA A 78 5.32 21.25 8.45
C ALA A 78 4.10 21.57 7.56
N ASN A 79 4.31 21.80 6.26
CA ASN A 79 3.26 22.13 5.29
C ASN A 79 2.80 20.93 4.45
N ILE A 80 3.41 19.75 4.61
CA ILE A 80 2.93 18.52 3.96
C ILE A 80 1.57 18.16 4.56
N PRO A 81 0.51 18.04 3.75
CA PRO A 81 -0.80 17.62 4.23
C PRO A 81 -0.75 16.24 4.88
N ASP A 82 -1.54 16.04 5.93
CA ASP A 82 -1.71 14.71 6.50
C ASP A 82 -2.34 13.78 5.46
N SER A 83 -1.74 12.61 5.27
CA SER A 83 -2.24 11.64 4.31
C SER A 83 -3.38 10.84 4.93
N GLN A 84 -4.43 10.62 4.15
CA GLN A 84 -5.50 9.71 4.56
C GLN A 84 -4.94 8.28 4.72
N PRO A 85 -5.41 7.51 5.71
CA PRO A 85 -5.00 6.12 5.87
C PRO A 85 -5.32 5.30 4.63
N ILE A 86 -4.45 4.35 4.31
CA ILE A 86 -4.70 3.40 3.22
C ILE A 86 -5.71 2.36 3.73
N SER A 87 -6.93 2.43 3.21
CA SER A 87 -8.03 1.52 3.55
C SER A 87 -7.81 0.14 2.94
N ALA A 88 -7.19 0.02 1.76
CA ALA A 88 -6.87 -1.26 1.17
C ALA A 88 -5.74 -1.22 0.13
N LEU A 89 -5.03 -2.35 -0.01
CA LEU A 89 -4.00 -2.60 -1.02
C LEU A 89 -4.25 -3.95 -1.67
N VAL A 90 -4.32 -3.98 -2.99
CA VAL A 90 -4.47 -5.20 -3.78
C VAL A 90 -3.42 -5.21 -4.87
N GLN A 91 -2.72 -6.32 -5.01
CA GLN A 91 -1.85 -6.57 -6.14
C GLN A 91 -2.68 -7.10 -7.32
N ALA A 92 -2.39 -6.60 -8.52
CA ALA A 92 -2.94 -7.11 -9.75
C ALA A 92 -1.81 -7.33 -10.76
N ILE A 93 -1.89 -8.45 -11.49
CA ILE A 93 -0.95 -8.75 -12.58
C ILE A 93 -1.50 -8.05 -13.83
N THR A 94 -0.69 -7.21 -14.43
CA THR A 94 -1.03 -6.49 -15.65
C THR A 94 -0.89 -7.41 -16.86
N LYS A 95 -1.43 -6.99 -18.02
CA LYS A 95 -1.25 -7.70 -19.29
C LYS A 95 0.22 -7.89 -19.68
N LEU A 96 1.09 -6.98 -19.24
CA LEU A 96 2.52 -7.03 -19.50
C LEU A 96 3.25 -7.99 -18.54
N GLY A 97 2.53 -8.69 -17.66
CA GLY A 97 3.08 -9.58 -16.64
C GLY A 97 3.75 -8.84 -15.48
N SER A 98 3.64 -7.51 -15.42
CA SER A 98 4.11 -6.74 -14.26
C SER A 98 3.09 -6.85 -13.12
N VAL A 99 3.57 -6.82 -11.88
CA VAL A 99 2.71 -6.76 -10.70
C VAL A 99 2.51 -5.30 -10.34
N GLU A 100 1.31 -4.76 -10.52
CA GLU A 100 0.95 -3.42 -10.09
C GLU A 100 0.11 -3.43 -8.81
N VAL A 101 0.11 -2.31 -8.09
CA VAL A 101 -0.56 -2.19 -6.81
C VAL A 101 -1.69 -1.17 -6.92
N LEU A 102 -2.91 -1.63 -6.71
CA LEU A 102 -4.07 -0.80 -6.50
C LEU A 102 -4.19 -0.50 -5.00
N GLY A 103 -4.26 0.79 -4.66
CA GLY A 103 -4.50 1.20 -3.28
C GLY A 103 -5.64 2.20 -3.19
N ILE A 104 -6.42 2.05 -2.13
CA ILE A 104 -7.58 2.88 -1.81
C ILE A 104 -7.32 3.58 -0.49
N MET A 105 -7.43 4.90 -0.48
CA MET A 105 -7.43 5.68 0.76
C MET A 105 -8.82 5.70 1.40
N LEU A 106 -8.87 5.95 2.70
CA LEU A 106 -10.13 6.08 3.43
C LEU A 106 -11.02 7.16 2.79
N GLY A 107 -12.27 6.80 2.48
CA GLY A 107 -13.25 7.70 1.86
C GLY A 107 -13.21 7.75 0.33
N GLU A 108 -12.26 7.09 -0.33
CA GLU A 108 -12.26 6.96 -1.79
C GLU A 108 -13.28 5.92 -2.26
N ASN A 109 -13.86 6.14 -3.45
CA ASN A 109 -14.78 5.20 -4.08
C ASN A 109 -14.00 4.03 -4.72
N ALA A 110 -14.22 2.81 -4.22
CA ALA A 110 -13.52 1.62 -4.70
C ALA A 110 -13.82 1.29 -6.16
N THR A 111 -15.08 1.39 -6.57
CA THR A 111 -15.52 1.14 -7.94
C THR A 111 -14.81 2.06 -8.92
N ASP A 112 -14.79 3.38 -8.65
CA ASP A 112 -14.11 4.35 -9.51
C ASP A 112 -12.59 4.11 -9.58
N LYS A 113 -11.96 3.73 -8.45
CA LYS A 113 -10.52 3.40 -8.41
C LYS A 113 -10.18 2.15 -9.20
N VAL A 114 -10.98 1.09 -9.05
CA VAL A 114 -10.82 -0.16 -9.78
C VAL A 114 -11.03 0.07 -11.27
N GLU A 115 -12.09 0.79 -11.65
CA GLU A 115 -12.39 1.13 -13.04
C GLU A 115 -11.19 1.85 -13.70
N ARG A 116 -10.68 2.92 -13.08
CA ARG A 116 -9.51 3.66 -13.55
C ARG A 116 -8.25 2.81 -13.61
N PHE A 117 -8.04 1.95 -12.63
CA PHE A 117 -6.89 1.05 -12.61
C PHE A 117 -6.94 0.07 -13.79
N LEU A 118 -8.07 -0.59 -14.03
CA LEU A 118 -8.27 -1.54 -15.12
C LEU A 118 -8.18 -0.85 -16.49
N LEU A 119 -8.74 0.36 -16.62
CA LEU A 119 -8.57 1.26 -17.77
C LEU A 119 -7.09 1.44 -18.11
N MET A 120 -6.28 1.82 -17.12
CA MET A 120 -4.85 2.06 -17.30
C MET A 120 -4.05 0.80 -17.64
N GLN A 121 -4.52 -0.38 -17.25
CA GLN A 121 -3.92 -1.65 -17.66
C GLN A 121 -4.34 -2.09 -19.08
N GLY A 122 -5.15 -1.28 -19.78
CA GLY A 122 -5.63 -1.55 -21.13
C GLY A 122 -6.61 -2.71 -21.20
N ILE A 123 -7.28 -3.07 -20.10
CA ILE A 123 -8.16 -4.26 -20.03
C ILE A 123 -9.44 -4.11 -20.86
N ILE A 124 -9.88 -2.87 -21.09
CA ILE A 124 -11.07 -2.56 -21.90
C ILE A 124 -10.97 -3.00 -23.35
N ASP A 125 -9.77 -3.13 -23.90
CA ASP A 125 -9.56 -3.50 -25.30
C ASP A 125 -9.87 -4.99 -25.61
N GLN A 126 -10.28 -5.79 -24.60
CA GLN A 126 -10.48 -7.24 -24.75
C GLN A 126 -11.94 -7.68 -24.69
N SER A 127 -12.68 -7.32 -23.63
CA SER A 127 -14.08 -7.74 -23.41
C SER A 127 -14.72 -6.95 -22.27
N GLU A 128 -15.99 -6.55 -22.43
CA GLU A 128 -16.76 -5.95 -21.32
C GLU A 128 -17.00 -6.96 -20.18
N ASP A 129 -17.10 -8.26 -20.49
CA ASP A 129 -17.32 -9.30 -19.48
C ASP A 129 -16.06 -9.52 -18.62
N GLU A 130 -14.88 -9.59 -19.25
CA GLU A 130 -13.61 -9.72 -18.52
C GLU A 130 -13.34 -8.51 -17.63
N PHE A 131 -13.69 -7.31 -18.12
CA PHE A 131 -13.61 -6.09 -17.34
C PHE A 131 -14.50 -6.14 -16.10
N ARG A 132 -15.77 -6.55 -16.27
CA ARG A 132 -16.74 -6.67 -15.16
C ARG A 132 -16.29 -7.70 -14.13
N ASP A 133 -15.85 -8.88 -14.57
CA ASP A 133 -15.44 -9.96 -13.67
C ASP A 133 -14.20 -9.56 -12.85
N LEU A 134 -13.22 -8.89 -13.48
CA LEU A 134 -12.04 -8.37 -12.78
C LEU A 134 -12.40 -7.22 -11.84
N GLN A 135 -13.34 -6.36 -12.23
CA GLN A 135 -13.83 -5.28 -11.39
C GLN A 135 -14.47 -5.84 -10.12
N GLU A 136 -15.40 -6.79 -10.26
CA GLU A 136 -16.06 -7.46 -9.13
C GLU A 136 -15.05 -8.18 -8.22
N GLU A 137 -14.05 -8.86 -8.80
CA GLU A 137 -13.00 -9.52 -8.02
C GLU A 137 -12.17 -8.52 -7.20
N LEU A 138 -11.72 -7.42 -7.81
CA LEU A 138 -10.91 -6.41 -7.14
C LEU A 138 -11.72 -5.66 -6.08
N GLU A 139 -12.96 -5.27 -6.37
CA GLU A 139 -13.86 -4.65 -5.41
C GLU A 139 -14.12 -5.59 -4.22
N GLY A 140 -14.40 -6.87 -4.48
CA GLY A 140 -14.58 -7.88 -3.44
C GLY A 140 -13.37 -8.02 -2.53
N LYS A 141 -12.15 -8.03 -3.08
CA LYS A 141 -10.90 -8.05 -2.31
C LYS A 141 -10.74 -6.79 -1.45
N LEU A 142 -11.07 -5.62 -1.98
CA LEU A 142 -10.97 -4.34 -1.26
C LEU A 142 -11.99 -4.26 -0.11
N VAL A 143 -13.21 -4.71 -0.34
CA VAL A 143 -14.27 -4.77 0.69
C VAL A 143 -13.90 -5.78 1.78
N SER A 144 -13.50 -7.00 1.41
CA SER A 144 -13.06 -8.05 2.36
C SER A 144 -11.90 -7.58 3.23
N ARG A 145 -10.91 -6.91 2.65
CA ARG A 145 -9.80 -6.34 3.43
C ARG A 145 -10.27 -5.22 4.36
N SER A 146 -11.19 -4.37 3.91
CA SER A 146 -11.67 -3.24 4.72
C SER A 146 -12.48 -3.70 5.95
N SER A 147 -13.18 -4.83 5.85
CA SER A 147 -13.89 -5.45 6.98
C SER A 147 -13.00 -6.30 7.89
N SER A 148 -11.82 -6.71 7.42
CA SER A 148 -10.84 -7.46 8.21
C SER A 148 -10.37 -6.65 9.42
N ARG A 149 -10.22 -7.29 10.59
CA ARG A 149 -9.79 -6.62 11.82
C ARG A 149 -8.37 -6.05 11.66
N LEU A 150 -8.19 -4.81 12.15
CA LEU A 150 -6.89 -4.17 12.30
C LEU A 150 -6.11 -4.81 13.46
N LEU A 151 -4.90 -5.28 13.18
CA LEU A 151 -3.99 -5.86 14.17
C LEU A 151 -2.96 -4.83 14.65
N VAL A 152 -2.34 -4.10 13.72
CA VAL A 152 -1.27 -3.15 14.00
C VAL A 152 -1.37 -1.97 13.04
N GLU A 153 -1.13 -0.77 13.56
CA GLU A 153 -0.87 0.42 12.76
C GLU A 153 0.56 0.92 13.02
N LEU A 154 1.31 1.17 11.94
CA LEU A 154 2.67 1.69 11.97
C LEU A 154 2.73 3.06 11.29
N PRO A 155 3.24 4.10 11.96
CA PRO A 155 3.55 5.36 11.30
C PRO A 155 4.79 5.19 10.41
N VAL A 156 4.68 5.60 9.16
CA VAL A 156 5.77 5.55 8.17
C VAL A 156 5.95 6.93 7.55
N VAL A 157 7.20 7.38 7.44
CA VAL A 157 7.51 8.63 6.73
C VAL A 157 8.13 8.28 5.38
N ALA A 158 7.49 8.72 4.30
CA ALA A 158 8.02 8.53 2.95
C ALA A 158 9.19 9.48 2.66
N PRO A 159 10.04 9.20 1.64
CA PRO A 159 11.15 10.07 1.26
C PRO A 159 10.73 11.51 0.93
N ASP A 160 9.51 11.68 0.42
CA ASP A 160 8.91 12.98 0.07
C ASP A 160 8.34 13.72 1.30
N GLY A 161 8.47 13.13 2.49
CA GLY A 161 8.02 13.68 3.77
C GLY A 161 6.57 13.37 4.14
N ARG A 162 5.78 12.69 3.28
CA ARG A 162 4.42 12.26 3.63
C ARG A 162 4.44 11.36 4.85
N LYS A 163 3.52 11.63 5.79
CA LYS A 163 3.23 10.77 6.95
C LYS A 163 2.14 9.79 6.54
N LEU A 164 2.50 8.52 6.46
CA LEU A 164 1.62 7.43 6.06
C LEU A 164 1.32 6.54 7.26
N ALA A 165 0.12 5.95 7.28
CA ALA A 165 -0.25 4.92 8.23
C ALA A 165 -0.28 3.56 7.51
N LEU A 166 0.65 2.68 7.88
CA LEU A 166 0.66 1.28 7.43
C LEU A 166 -0.21 0.47 8.39
N GLN A 167 -1.34 -0.01 7.87
CA GLN A 167 -2.29 -0.83 8.62
C GLN A 167 -2.15 -2.30 8.26
N ILE A 168 -1.84 -3.14 9.24
CA ILE A 168 -1.76 -4.60 9.11
C ILE A 168 -3.04 -5.19 9.67
N ARG A 169 -3.76 -5.93 8.84
CA ARG A 169 -5.04 -6.57 9.16
C ARG A 169 -4.91 -8.09 9.14
N ASP A 170 -5.94 -8.75 9.66
CA ASP A 170 -6.03 -10.22 9.58
C ASP A 170 -5.85 -10.72 8.14
N GLY A 171 -5.11 -11.81 7.99
CA GLY A 171 -4.64 -12.33 6.71
C GLY A 171 -3.27 -11.80 6.28
N GLU A 172 -2.92 -10.55 6.58
CA GLU A 172 -1.67 -9.92 6.11
C GLU A 172 -0.44 -10.33 6.95
N GLN A 173 -0.64 -10.72 8.21
CA GLN A 173 0.42 -11.15 9.12
C GLN A 173 1.14 -12.43 8.71
N HIS A 174 0.56 -13.22 7.81
CA HIS A 174 1.09 -14.52 7.38
C HIS A 174 2.16 -14.41 6.29
N ASP A 175 2.25 -13.26 5.62
CA ASP A 175 3.24 -12.97 4.58
C ASP A 175 3.64 -11.47 4.63
N LEU A 176 4.18 -11.07 5.77
CA LEU A 176 4.53 -9.67 6.03
C LEU A 176 5.50 -9.10 5.00
N VAL A 177 6.48 -9.87 4.55
CA VAL A 177 7.49 -9.39 3.59
C VAL A 177 6.84 -9.01 2.27
N GLU A 178 5.93 -9.85 1.76
CA GLU A 178 5.21 -9.57 0.52
C GLU A 178 4.24 -8.40 0.69
N TYR A 179 3.57 -8.32 1.84
CA TYR A 179 2.72 -7.18 2.15
C TYR A 179 3.52 -5.86 2.22
N MET A 180 4.68 -5.86 2.88
CA MET A 180 5.57 -4.68 2.95
C MET A 180 6.11 -4.30 1.57
N ARG A 181 6.41 -5.26 0.70
CA ARG A 181 6.79 -5.00 -0.70
C ARG A 181 5.68 -4.27 -1.45
N THR A 182 4.44 -4.72 -1.27
CA THR A 182 3.23 -4.12 -1.85
C THR A 182 3.06 -2.67 -1.38
N PHE A 183 3.11 -2.48 -0.06
CA PHE A 183 3.00 -1.16 0.56
C PHE A 183 4.13 -0.24 0.13
N ALA A 184 5.38 -0.71 0.12
CA ALA A 184 6.54 0.08 -0.31
C ALA A 184 6.40 0.53 -1.77
N LYS A 185 5.96 -0.37 -2.68
CA LYS A 185 5.72 -0.02 -4.08
C LYS A 185 4.62 1.05 -4.22
N TYR A 186 3.50 0.90 -3.51
CA TYR A 186 2.41 1.88 -3.53
C TYR A 186 2.85 3.23 -2.95
N ALA A 187 3.51 3.22 -1.79
CA ALA A 187 3.94 4.40 -1.08
C ALA A 187 5.19 5.09 -1.68
N LYS A 188 5.78 4.51 -2.74
CA LYS A 188 7.04 4.96 -3.37
C LYS A 188 8.22 4.98 -2.38
N LEU A 189 8.28 3.97 -1.51
CA LEU A 189 9.40 3.76 -0.60
C LEU A 189 10.52 2.98 -1.31
N PRO A 190 11.79 3.19 -0.92
CA PRO A 190 12.88 2.38 -1.42
C PRO A 190 12.71 0.92 -0.99
N SER A 191 13.17 -0.03 -1.82
CA SER A 191 13.10 -1.47 -1.54
C SER A 191 13.82 -1.87 -0.25
N SER A 192 14.83 -1.09 0.16
CA SER A 192 15.53 -1.26 1.43
C SER A 192 14.64 -1.08 2.66
N SER A 193 13.48 -0.43 2.54
CA SER A 193 12.54 -0.25 3.65
C SER A 193 11.72 -1.49 3.97
N VAL A 194 11.63 -2.47 3.05
CA VAL A 194 10.75 -3.64 3.20
C VAL A 194 11.08 -4.47 4.43
N GLN A 195 12.36 -4.82 4.63
CA GLN A 195 12.78 -5.67 5.75
C GLN A 195 12.64 -4.98 7.12
N PRO A 196 13.10 -3.71 7.31
CA PRO A 196 12.87 -2.98 8.55
C PRO A 196 11.39 -2.85 8.91
N LEU A 197 10.52 -2.56 7.92
CA LEU A 197 9.07 -2.48 8.15
C LEU A 197 8.49 -3.82 8.57
N ALA A 198 8.90 -4.93 7.93
CA ALA A 198 8.42 -6.27 8.27
C ALA A 198 8.85 -6.69 9.68
N GLN A 199 10.08 -6.35 10.09
CA GLN A 199 10.57 -6.62 11.45
C GLN A 199 9.83 -5.80 12.50
N GLU A 200 9.61 -4.50 12.25
CA GLU A 200 8.87 -3.64 13.17
C GLU A 200 7.39 -4.06 13.28
N ALA A 201 6.78 -4.47 12.18
CA ALA A 201 5.46 -5.09 12.16
C ALA A 201 5.41 -6.34 13.02
N LEU A 202 6.32 -7.29 12.81
CA LEU A 202 6.39 -8.54 13.57
C LEU A 202 6.54 -8.29 15.07
N ARG A 203 7.32 -7.27 15.46
CA ARG A 203 7.52 -6.90 16.86
C ARG A 203 6.25 -6.37 17.53
N ARG A 204 5.36 -5.73 16.78
CA ARG A 204 4.10 -5.15 17.30
C ARG A 204 2.91 -6.09 17.18
N LEU A 205 2.98 -7.10 16.33
CA LEU A 205 1.91 -8.09 16.20
C LEU A 205 1.71 -8.84 17.52
N PRO A 206 0.48 -9.31 17.79
CA PRO A 206 0.21 -10.20 18.90
C PRO A 206 1.12 -11.43 18.88
N ALA A 207 1.54 -11.89 20.06
CA ALA A 207 2.40 -13.06 20.17
C ALA A 207 1.69 -14.32 19.64
N ALA A 208 2.39 -15.07 18.79
CA ALA A 208 1.90 -16.33 18.25
C ALA A 208 1.78 -17.38 19.36
N VAL A 209 0.64 -18.07 19.41
CA VAL A 209 0.39 -19.25 20.25
C VAL A 209 0.60 -20.53 19.44
N LEU A 210 0.28 -20.50 18.15
CA LEU A 210 0.46 -21.62 17.23
C LEU A 210 0.91 -21.12 15.86
N GLN A 211 1.83 -21.87 15.25
CA GLN A 211 2.24 -21.68 13.86
C GLN A 211 2.04 -22.98 13.09
N VAL A 212 1.31 -22.92 11.98
CA VAL A 212 1.00 -24.06 11.15
C VAL A 212 1.51 -23.81 9.73
N PRO A 213 2.51 -24.57 9.25
CA PRO A 213 2.92 -24.47 7.86
C PRO A 213 1.80 -24.99 6.97
N ILE A 214 1.39 -24.18 6.00
CA ILE A 214 0.39 -24.48 4.98
C ILE A 214 1.09 -24.53 3.63
N ASN A 215 1.00 -25.67 2.96
CA ASN A 215 1.53 -25.85 1.62
C ASN A 215 0.45 -25.45 0.61
N LEU A 216 0.74 -24.45 -0.23
CA LEU A 216 -0.22 -23.96 -1.24
C LEU A 216 -0.05 -24.66 -2.60
N GLY A 217 0.70 -25.77 -2.63
CA GLY A 217 1.15 -26.39 -3.88
C GLY A 217 2.40 -25.72 -4.46
N GLY A 218 3.14 -26.44 -5.30
CA GLY A 218 4.42 -25.99 -5.83
C GLY A 218 5.48 -25.79 -4.73
N SER A 219 6.34 -24.77 -4.89
CA SER A 219 7.38 -24.39 -3.94
C SER A 219 6.96 -23.34 -2.91
N ARG A 220 5.68 -22.94 -2.89
CA ARG A 220 5.18 -21.90 -1.97
C ARG A 220 4.61 -22.52 -0.70
N GLN A 221 5.26 -22.23 0.42
CA GLN A 221 4.79 -22.53 1.77
C GLN A 221 4.56 -21.24 2.53
N LEU A 222 3.43 -21.14 3.22
CA LEU A 222 3.11 -20.04 4.14
C LEU A 222 2.95 -20.58 5.55
N VAL A 223 3.06 -19.70 6.54
CA VAL A 223 2.84 -20.06 7.94
C VAL A 223 1.59 -19.35 8.43
N LEU A 224 0.53 -20.13 8.69
CA LEU A 224 -0.65 -19.63 9.38
C LEU A 224 -0.29 -19.45 10.85
N THR A 225 -0.46 -18.23 11.35
CA THR A 225 -0.12 -17.83 12.72
C THR A 225 -1.41 -17.57 13.49
N VAL A 226 -1.65 -18.35 14.53
CA VAL A 226 -2.73 -18.12 15.49
C VAL A 226 -2.15 -17.41 16.69
N SER A 227 -2.69 -16.25 17.03
CA SER A 227 -2.25 -15.45 18.17
C SER A 227 -3.19 -15.63 19.35
N ARG A 228 -2.78 -15.15 20.53
CA ARG A 228 -3.65 -15.15 21.70
C ARG A 228 -4.91 -14.32 21.44
N GLY A 229 -6.08 -14.92 21.66
CA GLY A 229 -7.38 -14.29 21.41
C GLY A 229 -7.98 -14.59 20.03
N ASP A 230 -7.23 -15.24 19.13
CA ASP A 230 -7.75 -15.67 17.83
C ASP A 230 -8.55 -16.99 17.93
N GLU A 231 -8.44 -17.72 19.04
CA GLU A 231 -9.10 -19.02 19.24
C GLU A 231 -10.63 -18.94 19.11
N GLU A 232 -11.24 -17.89 19.65
CA GLU A 232 -12.68 -17.64 19.57
C GLU A 232 -13.13 -17.25 18.15
N ARG A 233 -12.20 -16.80 17.30
CA ARG A 233 -12.42 -16.29 15.94
C ARG A 233 -11.70 -17.12 14.88
N LEU A 234 -11.37 -18.37 15.22
CA LEU A 234 -10.51 -19.20 14.40
C LEU A 234 -11.07 -19.39 12.98
N ASP A 235 -12.39 -19.49 12.85
CA ASP A 235 -13.06 -19.67 11.57
C ASP A 235 -12.91 -18.44 10.66
N GLU A 236 -13.00 -17.24 11.23
CA GLU A 236 -12.78 -15.98 10.52
C GLU A 236 -11.30 -15.81 10.14
N LEU A 237 -10.37 -16.13 11.05
CA LEU A 237 -8.92 -16.09 10.77
C LEU A 237 -8.57 -17.00 9.58
N ILE A 238 -9.09 -18.23 9.56
CA ILE A 238 -8.84 -19.16 8.46
C ILE A 238 -9.48 -18.67 7.17
N SER A 239 -10.71 -18.13 7.22
CA SER A 239 -11.36 -17.55 6.04
C SER A 239 -10.50 -16.42 5.44
N ASN A 240 -10.07 -15.47 6.27
CA ASN A 240 -9.25 -14.34 5.85
C ASN A 240 -7.89 -14.81 5.28
N PHE A 241 -7.27 -15.85 5.87
CA PHE A 241 -6.07 -16.47 5.33
C PHE A 241 -6.32 -17.08 3.94
N CYS A 242 -7.37 -17.87 3.78
CA CYS A 242 -7.72 -18.53 2.53
C CYS A 242 -8.04 -17.51 1.43
N ASP A 243 -8.85 -16.51 1.72
CA ASP A 243 -9.23 -15.45 0.79
C ASP A 243 -7.99 -14.66 0.33
N ARG A 244 -7.13 -14.26 1.28
CA ARG A 244 -5.91 -13.48 0.99
C ARG A 244 -4.93 -14.21 0.09
N HIS A 245 -4.85 -15.54 0.24
CA HIS A 245 -3.89 -16.39 -0.47
C HIS A 245 -4.50 -17.16 -1.64
N GLY A 246 -5.76 -16.88 -1.98
CA GLY A 246 -6.44 -17.44 -3.16
C GLY A 246 -6.78 -18.93 -3.03
N ILE A 247 -6.96 -19.43 -1.81
CA ILE A 247 -7.33 -20.83 -1.55
C ILE A 247 -8.84 -20.95 -1.72
N LYS A 248 -9.29 -21.16 -2.96
CA LYS A 248 -10.72 -21.24 -3.30
C LYS A 248 -11.35 -22.61 -3.05
N GLU A 249 -10.55 -23.67 -2.96
CA GLU A 249 -11.05 -25.03 -2.82
C GLU A 249 -11.55 -25.30 -1.39
N GLU A 250 -12.85 -25.54 -1.21
CA GLU A 250 -13.47 -25.78 0.10
C GLU A 250 -12.82 -26.96 0.84
N SER A 251 -12.43 -28.02 0.11
CA SER A 251 -11.77 -29.19 0.69
C SER A 251 -10.45 -28.82 1.38
N ALA A 252 -9.66 -27.94 0.74
CA ALA A 252 -8.40 -27.43 1.27
C ALA A 252 -8.64 -26.52 2.47
N GLN A 253 -9.64 -25.63 2.40
CA GLN A 253 -10.01 -24.78 3.53
C GLN A 253 -10.43 -25.62 4.76
N HIS A 254 -11.24 -26.66 4.56
CA HIS A 254 -11.64 -27.59 5.61
C HIS A 254 -10.46 -28.37 6.18
N GLN A 255 -9.51 -28.79 5.35
CA GLN A 255 -8.29 -29.47 5.80
C GLN A 255 -7.41 -28.56 6.66
N ILE A 256 -7.22 -27.30 6.25
CA ILE A 256 -6.49 -26.29 7.03
C ILE A 256 -7.18 -26.12 8.38
N LYS A 257 -8.49 -25.91 8.39
CA LYS A 257 -9.29 -25.75 9.61
C LYS A 257 -9.16 -26.93 10.56
N ARG A 258 -9.28 -28.15 10.05
CA ARG A 258 -9.11 -29.38 10.86
C ARG A 258 -7.70 -29.48 11.45
N THR A 259 -6.68 -29.14 10.66
CA THR A 259 -5.27 -29.19 11.08
C THR A 259 -4.96 -28.17 12.16
N VAL A 260 -5.49 -26.95 12.05
CA VAL A 260 -5.28 -25.91 13.06
C VAL A 260 -6.01 -26.27 14.36
N ARG A 261 -7.27 -26.71 14.27
CA ARG A 261 -8.07 -27.12 15.45
C ARG A 261 -7.42 -28.29 16.21
N SER A 262 -6.92 -29.31 15.52
CA SER A 262 -6.29 -30.47 16.18
C SER A 262 -5.00 -30.10 16.91
N LYS A 263 -4.26 -29.10 16.42
CA LYS A 263 -3.04 -28.60 17.06
C LYS A 263 -3.33 -27.67 18.25
N LEU A 264 -4.41 -26.89 18.20
CA LEU A 264 -4.84 -26.05 19.32
C LEU A 264 -5.42 -26.88 20.48
N HIS A 265 -6.13 -27.97 20.17
CA HIS A 265 -6.76 -28.84 21.17
C HIS A 265 -6.28 -30.29 21.03
N PRO A 266 -5.04 -30.61 21.42
CA PRO A 266 -4.44 -31.94 21.22
C PRO A 266 -5.09 -33.11 22.00
N GLY A 267 -6.27 -32.92 22.60
CA GLY A 267 -7.06 -33.96 23.28
C GLY A 267 -8.56 -33.91 23.00
N ALA A 268 -9.03 -33.01 22.13
CA ALA A 268 -10.42 -32.96 21.70
C ALA A 268 -10.65 -34.05 20.63
N THR A 269 -10.79 -35.30 21.09
CA THR A 269 -11.24 -36.40 20.24
C THR A 269 -12.61 -36.03 19.67
N LEU A 270 -12.76 -36.09 18.34
CA LEU A 270 -14.04 -35.92 17.65
C LEU A 270 -15.05 -36.93 18.22
N LEU A 271 -15.95 -36.44 19.08
CA LEU A 271 -17.23 -37.07 19.39
C LEU A 271 -18.26 -36.62 18.35
#